data_AF-A0A6G0J4G2-F1
#
_entry.id   AF-A0A6G0J4G2-F1
#
_cell.length_a   1.000
_cell.length_b   1.000
_cell.length_c   1.000
_cell.angle_alpha   90.00
_cell.angle_beta   90.00
_cell.angle_gamma   90.00
#
_symmetry.space_group_name_H-M   'P 1'
#
loop_
_entity.id
_entity.type
_entity.pdbx_description
1 polymer ?
#
loop_
_entity_poly.entity_id
_entity_poly.type
_entity_poly.pdbx_seq_one_letter_code
_entity_poly.pdbx_strand_id
1 'polypeptide(L)'
;MMASPAARMFWRLEGLNAAPSGPLPKEVRFLPDPESDTEATKGLTLSAASVPVLSKHPLVTGPEFQHIKVGVGHRLDAFSSGVLVLAVGNSNKILNNFCRTRVTRDYTLEGEFGTATDDFSYRGKVVERSTYGHVTQDNLDRVLAMLQGANQKALLMYSNVDMRSQEAYEMAAQGLLGPEGKSEPVLTGLALRPLPASQLHFRGAVSK
;
A
#
# COMPACT_ATOMS: atom_id res chain seq x y z
N MET A 1 4.25 -21.98 -0.03
CA MET A 1 3.92 -20.86 0.87
C MET A 1 4.58 -19.59 0.32
N MET A 2 3.85 -18.68 -0.31
CA MET A 2 4.42 -17.40 -0.75
C MET A 2 4.30 -16.38 0.38
N ALA A 3 5.42 -15.80 0.81
CA ALA A 3 5.42 -14.72 1.79
C ALA A 3 4.59 -13.53 1.28
N SER A 4 3.78 -12.94 2.16
CA SER A 4 3.03 -11.70 1.90
C SER A 4 3.93 -10.62 1.29
N PRO A 5 3.44 -9.74 0.39
CA PRO A 5 4.21 -8.61 -0.14
C PRO A 5 4.88 -7.78 0.96
N ALA A 6 4.21 -7.58 2.10
CA ALA A 6 4.77 -6.89 3.26
C ALA A 6 5.94 -7.65 3.90
N ALA A 7 5.83 -8.98 4.00
CA ALA A 7 6.91 -9.83 4.51
C ALA A 7 8.11 -9.86 3.55
N ARG A 8 7.87 -9.92 2.24
CA ARG A 8 8.94 -9.83 1.22
C ARG A 8 9.68 -8.50 1.27
N MET A 9 8.94 -7.41 1.45
CA MET A 9 9.54 -6.08 1.62
C MET A 9 10.41 -6.00 2.86
N PHE A 10 9.92 -6.54 3.98
CA PHE A 10 10.65 -6.53 5.25
C PHE A 10 11.97 -7.29 5.14
N TRP A 11 11.98 -8.50 4.57
CA TRP A 11 13.20 -9.26 4.31
C TRP A 11 14.19 -8.52 3.41
N ARG A 12 13.70 -7.81 2.40
CA ARG A 12 14.55 -7.05 1.49
C ARG A 12 15.19 -5.84 2.17
N LEU A 13 14.47 -5.19 3.08
CA LEU A 13 14.96 -4.07 3.88
C LEU A 13 16.00 -4.50 4.90
N GLU A 14 15.82 -5.66 5.55
CA GLU A 14 16.86 -6.23 6.42
C GLU A 14 18.14 -6.53 5.64
N GLY A 15 18.03 -7.13 4.45
CA GLY A 15 19.17 -7.39 3.58
C GLY A 15 19.89 -6.10 3.12
N LEU A 16 19.12 -5.05 2.80
CA LEU A 16 19.67 -3.73 2.47
C LEU A 16 20.41 -3.09 3.66
N ASN A 17 19.82 -3.18 4.86
CA ASN A 17 20.39 -2.59 6.06
C ASN A 17 21.60 -3.37 6.63
N ALA A 18 21.71 -4.66 6.30
CA ALA A 18 22.82 -5.51 6.74
C ALA A 18 24.03 -5.49 5.79
N ALA A 19 23.92 -4.85 4.62
CA ALA A 19 25.00 -4.81 3.64
C ALA A 19 26.12 -3.84 4.09
N PRO A 20 27.38 -4.29 4.21
CA PRO A 20 28.50 -3.40 4.50
C PRO A 20 28.74 -2.44 3.33
N SER A 21 29.16 -1.20 3.62
CA SER A 21 29.51 -0.23 2.56
C SER A 21 30.68 -0.78 1.73
N GLY A 22 30.47 -1.02 0.44
CA GLY A 22 31.51 -1.51 -0.45
C GLY A 22 32.60 -0.45 -0.71
N PRO A 23 33.81 -0.85 -1.10
CA PRO A 23 34.83 0.09 -1.55
C PRO A 23 34.35 0.86 -2.80
N LEU A 24 34.80 2.11 -2.96
CA LEU A 24 34.43 2.94 -4.10
C LEU A 24 34.77 2.23 -5.43
N PRO A 25 33.82 2.18 -6.38
CA PRO A 25 34.09 1.64 -7.71
C PRO A 25 35.25 2.39 -8.35
N LYS A 26 36.16 1.65 -8.98
CA LYS A 26 37.28 2.24 -9.73
C LYS A 26 36.98 2.19 -11.22
N GLU A 27 37.40 3.21 -11.93
CA GLU A 27 37.35 3.29 -13.38
C GLU A 27 38.76 3.48 -13.92
N VAL A 28 39.02 2.91 -15.10
CA VAL A 28 40.30 3.10 -15.77
C VAL A 28 40.24 4.41 -16.55
N ARG A 29 41.13 5.35 -16.22
CA ARG A 29 41.32 6.58 -16.97
C ARG A 29 42.75 6.66 -17.48
N PHE A 30 42.87 7.08 -18.72
CA PHE A 30 44.17 7.33 -19.34
C PHE A 30 44.61 8.74 -18.97
N LEU A 31 45.70 8.86 -18.19
CA LEU A 31 46.26 10.13 -17.75
C LEU A 31 47.56 10.41 -18.52
N PRO A 32 47.83 11.68 -18.86
CA PRO A 32 49.13 12.05 -19.44
C PRO A 32 50.22 11.93 -18.38
N ASP A 33 51.38 11.39 -18.76
CA ASP A 33 52.54 11.32 -17.87
C ASP A 33 53.08 12.73 -17.57
N PRO A 34 53.43 13.04 -16.31
CA PRO A 34 53.85 14.39 -15.90
C PRO A 34 55.22 14.82 -16.44
N GLU A 35 55.97 13.96 -17.12
CA GLU A 35 57.36 14.21 -17.53
C GLU A 35 57.54 14.59 -19.02
N SER A 36 56.64 15.37 -19.62
CA SER A 36 56.89 15.90 -20.97
C SER A 36 56.55 17.37 -21.16
N ASP A 37 57.02 18.22 -20.25
CA ASP A 37 57.20 19.66 -20.50
C ASP A 37 58.46 19.90 -21.35
N THR A 38 58.51 19.34 -22.55
CA THR A 38 59.49 19.76 -23.56
C THR A 38 58.86 19.71 -24.94
N GLU A 39 58.69 20.90 -25.51
CA GLU A 39 58.16 21.16 -26.85
C GLU A 39 58.78 20.23 -27.91
N ALA A 40 57.95 19.35 -28.49
CA ALA A 40 57.92 18.99 -29.92
C ALA A 40 57.29 17.60 -30.12
N THR A 41 56.11 17.57 -30.75
CA THR A 41 55.66 16.53 -31.70
C THR A 41 56.09 15.07 -31.43
N LYS A 42 55.88 14.58 -30.21
CA LYS A 42 55.94 13.15 -29.86
C LYS A 42 54.63 12.75 -29.20
N GLY A 43 54.07 11.63 -29.65
CA GLY A 43 52.74 11.18 -29.27
C GLY A 43 52.53 11.22 -27.76
N LEU A 44 51.34 11.67 -27.33
CA LEU A 44 50.91 11.64 -25.94
C LEU A 44 51.04 10.22 -25.40
N THR A 45 52.07 9.97 -24.60
CA THR A 45 52.18 8.74 -23.83
C THR A 45 51.12 8.81 -22.73
N LEU A 46 50.09 7.98 -22.88
CA LEU A 46 48.99 7.87 -21.95
C LEU A 46 49.21 6.66 -21.05
N SER A 47 49.27 6.88 -19.74
CA SER A 47 49.35 5.82 -18.75
C SER A 47 47.94 5.47 -18.25
N ALA A 48 47.61 4.17 -18.25
CA ALA A 48 46.33 3.69 -17.72
C ALA A 48 46.37 3.71 -16.19
N ALA A 49 45.61 4.60 -15.57
CA ALA A 49 45.48 4.70 -14.12
C ALA A 49 44.10 4.24 -13.66
N SER A 50 44.05 3.46 -12.58
CA SER A 50 42.79 3.10 -11.91
C SER A 50 42.43 4.20 -10.91
N VAL A 51 41.41 4.99 -11.23
CA VAL A 51 40.97 6.16 -10.46
C VAL A 51 39.61 5.87 -9.82
N PRO A 52 39.36 6.27 -8.56
CA PRO A 52 38.04 6.11 -7.94
C PRO A 52 36.97 6.93 -8.67
N VAL A 53 35.79 6.34 -8.84
CA VAL A 53 34.62 7.02 -9.40
C VAL A 53 34.03 7.96 -8.35
N LEU A 54 34.43 9.24 -8.41
CA LEU A 54 34.05 10.24 -7.41
C LEU A 54 32.55 10.58 -7.40
N SER A 55 31.81 10.31 -8.48
CA SER A 55 30.35 10.52 -8.51
C SER A 55 29.58 9.65 -7.51
N LYS A 56 30.22 8.57 -7.01
CA LYS A 56 29.69 7.69 -5.96
C LYS A 56 30.36 7.92 -4.60
N HIS A 57 31.17 8.96 -4.48
CA HIS A 57 31.86 9.28 -3.23
C HIS A 57 30.86 9.80 -2.19
N PRO A 58 30.95 9.40 -0.90
CA PRO A 58 30.03 9.86 0.15
C PRO A 58 29.93 11.39 0.31
N LEU A 59 31.00 12.13 -0.02
CA LEU A 59 30.97 13.61 -0.04
C LEU A 59 30.10 14.20 -1.16
N VAL A 60 29.80 13.42 -2.20
CA VAL A 60 28.97 13.81 -3.35
C VAL A 60 27.56 13.23 -3.21
N THR A 61 27.43 11.94 -2.88
CA THR A 61 26.14 11.25 -2.74
C THR A 61 25.48 11.44 -1.38
N GLY A 62 26.23 11.93 -0.40
CA GLY A 62 25.83 11.93 1.01
C GLY A 62 26.12 10.59 1.70
N PRO A 63 25.86 10.51 3.01
CA PRO A 63 26.04 9.29 3.79
C PRO A 63 25.14 8.16 3.29
N GLU A 64 25.68 6.95 3.23
CA GLU A 64 24.89 5.77 2.87
C GLU A 64 23.84 5.47 3.95
N PHE A 65 22.59 5.26 3.52
CA PHE A 65 21.52 4.91 4.44
C PHE A 65 21.59 3.42 4.80
N GLN A 66 22.32 3.09 5.87
CA GLN A 66 22.47 1.71 6.37
C GLN A 66 21.28 1.26 7.23
N HIS A 67 20.46 2.19 7.74
CA HIS A 67 19.34 1.87 8.63
C HIS A 67 18.07 2.62 8.23
N ILE A 68 17.44 2.17 7.16
CA ILE A 68 16.16 2.71 6.70
C ILE A 68 15.04 2.12 7.54
N LYS A 69 14.48 2.94 8.45
CA LYS A 69 13.28 2.57 9.21
C LYS A 69 12.04 2.76 8.34
N VAL A 70 11.37 1.67 7.97
CA VAL A 70 10.12 1.72 7.20
C VAL A 70 8.95 1.32 8.09
N GLY A 71 7.97 2.20 8.21
CA GLY A 71 6.67 1.94 8.82
C GLY A 71 5.64 1.63 7.75
N VAL A 72 4.80 0.65 8.02
CA VAL A 72 3.66 0.30 7.18
C VAL A 72 2.40 0.82 7.85
N GLY A 73 1.57 1.55 7.11
CA GLY A 73 0.29 2.03 7.62
C GLY A 73 -0.71 0.89 7.73
N HIS A 74 -1.77 0.94 6.92
CA HIS A 74 -2.71 -0.17 6.82
C HIS A 74 -2.15 -1.26 5.92
N ARG A 75 -2.06 -2.49 6.46
CA ARG A 75 -1.58 -3.64 5.70
C ARG A 75 -2.63 -4.09 4.70
N LEU A 76 -2.17 -4.39 3.48
CA LEU A 76 -2.94 -5.15 2.50
C LEU A 76 -2.69 -6.65 2.72
N ASP A 77 -3.72 -7.45 2.49
CA ASP A 77 -3.59 -8.90 2.54
C ASP A 77 -2.70 -9.44 1.43
N ALA A 78 -2.13 -10.62 1.63
CA ALA A 78 -1.15 -11.21 0.71
C ALA A 78 -1.69 -11.45 -0.71
N PHE A 79 -3.01 -11.58 -0.83
CA PHE A 79 -3.70 -11.85 -2.08
C PHE A 79 -4.42 -10.63 -2.65
N SER A 80 -4.28 -9.48 -2.00
CA SER A 80 -4.90 -8.23 -2.42
C SER A 80 -3.85 -7.34 -3.10
N SER A 81 -4.29 -6.59 -4.09
CA SER A 81 -3.52 -5.51 -4.71
C SER A 81 -4.16 -4.16 -4.36
N GLY A 82 -3.37 -3.10 -4.30
CA GLY A 82 -3.90 -1.76 -4.08
C GLY A 82 -2.88 -0.77 -3.55
N VAL A 83 -3.38 0.27 -2.90
CA VAL A 83 -2.57 1.34 -2.33
C VAL A 83 -2.04 0.90 -0.96
N LEU A 84 -0.71 0.87 -0.82
CA LEU A 84 -0.02 0.63 0.44
C LEU A 84 0.74 1.89 0.85
N VAL A 85 0.33 2.48 1.98
CA VAL A 85 1.00 3.67 2.52
C VAL A 85 2.19 3.25 3.38
N LEU A 86 3.36 3.80 3.03
CA LEU A 86 4.62 3.56 3.73
C LEU A 86 5.19 4.89 4.21
N ALA A 87 5.85 4.86 5.35
CA ALA A 87 6.65 5.98 5.84
C ALA A 87 8.09 5.54 6.06
N VAL A 88 9.01 6.48 5.86
CA VAL A 88 10.45 6.23 5.92
C VAL A 88 11.09 7.18 6.94
N GLY A 89 11.99 6.64 7.76
CA GLY A 89 12.77 7.40 8.73
C GLY A 89 11.90 8.07 9.79
N ASN A 90 12.02 9.40 9.92
CA ASN A 90 11.31 10.17 10.94
C ASN A 90 9.81 10.35 10.62
N SER A 91 9.41 10.19 9.35
CA SER A 91 8.00 10.28 8.92
C SER A 91 7.12 9.16 9.49
N ASN A 92 7.71 8.11 10.06
CA ASN A 92 6.98 7.09 10.81
C ASN A 92 6.14 7.67 11.97
N LYS A 93 6.56 8.82 12.53
CA LYS A 93 5.78 9.54 13.54
C LYS A 93 4.47 10.09 12.95
N ILE A 94 4.53 10.62 11.74
CA ILE A 94 3.37 11.16 11.01
C ILE A 94 2.45 10.02 10.57
N LEU A 95 3.00 8.87 10.18
CA LEU A 95 2.23 7.69 9.79
C LEU A 95 1.27 7.24 10.89
N ASN A 96 1.68 7.30 12.15
CA ASN A 96 0.82 6.94 13.28
C ASN A 96 -0.38 7.90 13.40
N ASN A 97 -0.18 9.20 13.16
CA ASN A 97 -1.27 10.17 13.12
C ASN A 97 -2.18 9.91 11.91
N PHE A 98 -1.62 9.65 10.73
CA PHE A 98 -2.38 9.29 9.53
C PHE A 98 -3.26 8.05 9.77
N CYS A 99 -2.73 7.00 10.41
CA CYS A 99 -3.50 5.79 10.71
C CYS A 99 -4.64 6.02 11.73
N ARG A 100 -4.59 7.12 12.49
CA ARG A 100 -5.64 7.55 13.42
C ARG A 100 -6.66 8.50 12.78
N THR A 101 -6.34 9.08 11.62
CA THR A 101 -7.30 9.90 10.89
C THR A 101 -8.38 9.05 10.23
N ARG A 102 -9.59 9.62 10.09
CA ARG A 102 -10.75 8.98 9.46
C ARG A 102 -10.58 9.00 7.94
N VAL A 103 -9.65 8.19 7.45
CA VAL A 103 -9.46 7.99 6.01
C VAL A 103 -10.36 6.86 5.56
N THR A 104 -11.35 7.21 4.74
CA THR A 104 -12.16 6.23 4.03
C THR A 104 -11.28 5.42 3.09
N ARG A 105 -11.47 4.10 3.09
CA ARG A 105 -10.75 3.19 2.20
C ARG A 105 -11.72 2.57 1.21
N ASP A 106 -11.40 2.72 -0.06
CA ASP A 106 -12.16 2.13 -1.15
C ASP A 106 -11.58 0.76 -1.52
N TYR A 107 -12.42 -0.24 -1.40
CA TYR A 107 -12.13 -1.62 -1.75
C TYR A 107 -12.91 -2.02 -2.99
N THR A 108 -12.35 -2.98 -3.70
CA THR A 108 -12.88 -3.54 -4.93
C THR A 108 -12.71 -5.05 -4.76
N LEU A 109 -13.82 -5.77 -4.58
CA LEU A 109 -13.85 -7.15 -4.13
C LEU A 109 -14.55 -8.03 -5.15
N GLU A 110 -13.91 -9.13 -5.53
CA GLU A 110 -14.48 -10.16 -6.40
C GLU A 110 -14.83 -11.39 -5.55
N GLY A 111 -16.04 -11.92 -5.76
CA GLY A 111 -16.52 -13.13 -5.11
C GLY A 111 -17.10 -14.12 -6.11
N GLU A 112 -17.06 -15.41 -5.78
CA GLU A 112 -17.63 -16.50 -6.58
C GLU A 112 -18.83 -17.11 -5.85
N PHE A 113 -19.94 -17.33 -6.55
CA PHE A 113 -21.11 -17.98 -5.98
C PHE A 113 -21.03 -19.51 -6.05
N GLY A 114 -21.63 -20.18 -5.06
CA GLY A 114 -21.78 -21.63 -5.05
C GLY A 114 -20.60 -22.41 -4.47
N THR A 115 -19.60 -21.73 -3.94
CA THR A 115 -18.48 -22.37 -3.22
C THR A 115 -18.26 -21.66 -1.89
N ALA A 116 -18.16 -22.42 -0.80
CA ALA A 116 -17.74 -21.92 0.50
C ALA A 116 -16.39 -22.54 0.89
N THR A 117 -15.50 -21.72 1.43
CA THR A 117 -14.20 -22.14 1.97
C THR A 117 -14.16 -21.96 3.48
N ASP A 118 -13.28 -22.71 4.14
CA ASP A 118 -13.11 -22.69 5.60
C ASP A 118 -12.61 -21.35 6.16
N ASP A 119 -11.79 -20.63 5.39
CA ASP A 119 -11.17 -19.35 5.78
C ASP A 119 -11.73 -18.13 5.04
N PHE A 120 -12.83 -18.31 4.30
CA PHE A 120 -13.45 -17.27 3.45
C PHE A 120 -12.51 -16.66 2.39
N SER A 121 -11.37 -17.30 2.11
CA SER A 121 -10.46 -16.92 1.04
C SER A 121 -10.64 -17.85 -0.16
N TYR A 122 -10.30 -17.36 -1.35
CA TYR A 122 -10.31 -18.17 -2.57
C TYR A 122 -9.27 -19.31 -2.57
N ARG A 123 -8.32 -19.33 -1.62
CA ARG A 123 -7.31 -20.40 -1.47
C ARG A 123 -7.64 -21.37 -0.35
N GLY A 124 -8.65 -21.07 0.44
CA GLY A 124 -9.10 -21.92 1.54
C GLY A 124 -9.56 -23.28 1.05
N LYS A 125 -9.65 -24.22 1.97
CA LYS A 125 -10.19 -25.54 1.67
C LYS A 125 -11.68 -25.39 1.43
N VAL A 126 -12.15 -25.88 0.28
CA VAL A 126 -13.60 -25.91 -0.02
C VAL A 126 -14.29 -26.81 0.99
N VAL A 127 -15.24 -26.24 1.73
CA VAL A 127 -16.08 -26.94 2.72
C VAL A 127 -17.45 -27.31 2.14
N GLU A 128 -17.97 -26.51 1.21
CA GLU A 128 -19.29 -26.73 0.63
C GLU A 128 -19.34 -26.26 -0.83
N ARG A 129 -20.16 -26.93 -1.64
CA ARG A 129 -20.55 -26.50 -2.97
C ARG A 129 -22.06 -26.61 -3.15
N SER A 130 -22.65 -25.58 -3.72
CA SER A 130 -24.10 -25.45 -3.89
C SER A 130 -24.42 -24.77 -5.23
N THR A 131 -25.59 -25.08 -5.80
CA THR A 131 -26.02 -24.47 -7.07
C THR A 131 -26.44 -23.02 -6.85
N TYR A 132 -26.03 -22.11 -7.74
CA TYR A 132 -26.29 -20.66 -7.62
C TYR A 132 -27.26 -20.11 -8.67
N GLY A 133 -27.90 -20.95 -9.49
CA GLY A 133 -28.80 -20.49 -10.56
C GLY A 133 -30.04 -19.70 -10.10
N HIS A 134 -30.35 -19.75 -8.81
CA HIS A 134 -31.42 -18.97 -8.19
C HIS A 134 -30.98 -17.55 -7.77
N VAL A 135 -29.68 -17.23 -7.87
CA VAL A 135 -29.14 -15.91 -7.53
C VAL A 135 -29.37 -14.98 -8.72
N THR A 136 -30.29 -14.01 -8.54
CA THR A 136 -30.62 -13.00 -9.54
C THR A 136 -30.07 -11.64 -9.11
N GLN A 137 -30.01 -10.69 -10.06
CA GLN A 137 -29.65 -9.30 -9.76
C GLN A 137 -30.57 -8.70 -8.68
N ASP A 138 -31.88 -8.95 -8.76
CA ASP A 138 -32.85 -8.47 -7.76
C ASP A 138 -32.57 -9.00 -6.34
N ASN A 139 -32.12 -10.26 -6.23
CA ASN A 139 -31.74 -10.82 -4.93
C ASN A 139 -30.53 -10.09 -4.36
N LEU A 140 -29.54 -9.77 -5.20
CA LEU A 140 -28.34 -9.04 -4.80
C LEU A 140 -28.66 -7.60 -4.43
N ASP A 141 -29.50 -6.92 -5.20
CA ASP A 141 -29.91 -5.54 -4.93
C ASP A 141 -30.68 -5.42 -3.60
N ARG A 142 -31.51 -6.41 -3.27
CA ARG A 142 -32.17 -6.49 -1.95
C ARG A 142 -31.18 -6.64 -0.81
N VAL A 143 -30.21 -7.54 -0.94
CA VAL A 143 -29.15 -7.72 0.07
C VAL A 143 -28.31 -6.45 0.21
N LEU A 144 -27.97 -5.80 -0.91
CA LEU A 144 -27.23 -4.55 -0.92
C LEU A 144 -27.98 -3.45 -0.16
N ALA A 145 -29.28 -3.29 -0.43
CA ALA A 145 -30.12 -2.30 0.26
C ALA A 145 -30.20 -2.58 1.78
N MET A 146 -30.29 -3.86 2.17
CA MET A 146 -30.26 -4.25 3.59
C MET A 146 -28.91 -3.89 4.25
N LEU A 147 -27.79 -4.18 3.58
CA LEU A 147 -26.46 -3.82 4.07
C LEU A 147 -26.29 -2.30 4.19
N GLN A 148 -26.71 -1.54 3.17
CA GLN A 148 -26.69 -0.08 3.20
C GLN A 148 -27.49 0.47 4.39
N GLY A 149 -28.73 -0.02 4.59
CA GLY A 149 -29.58 0.40 5.71
C GLY A 149 -28.99 0.07 7.09
N ALA A 150 -28.41 -1.13 7.25
CA ALA A 150 -27.74 -1.54 8.48
C ALA A 150 -26.53 -0.64 8.80
N ASN A 151 -25.72 -0.31 7.79
CA ASN A 151 -24.56 0.56 7.95
C ASN A 151 -24.95 2.03 8.18
N GLN A 152 -26.02 2.52 7.56
CA GLN A 152 -26.55 3.85 7.84
C GLN A 152 -27.02 3.97 9.29
N LYS A 153 -27.68 2.92 9.82
CA LYS A 153 -28.03 2.86 11.25
C LYS A 153 -26.80 2.83 12.14
N ALA A 154 -25.78 2.04 11.79
CA ALA A 154 -24.53 2.00 12.54
C ALA A 154 -23.83 3.37 12.54
N LEU A 155 -23.83 4.08 11.42
CA LEU A 155 -23.31 5.43 11.29
C LEU A 155 -23.95 6.39 12.30
N LEU A 156 -25.29 6.37 12.39
CA LEU A 156 -26.04 7.19 13.35
C LEU A 156 -25.76 6.78 14.81
N MET A 157 -25.57 5.50 15.08
CA MET A 157 -25.32 5.01 16.45
C MET A 157 -23.90 5.30 16.94
N TYR A 158 -22.90 5.29 16.05
CA TYR A 158 -21.49 5.49 16.40
C TYR A 158 -20.99 6.92 16.15
N SER A 159 -21.86 7.81 15.68
CA SER A 159 -21.53 9.23 15.59
C SER A 159 -21.65 9.89 16.96
N ASN A 160 -20.63 10.61 17.37
CA ASN A 160 -20.59 11.35 18.63
C ASN A 160 -21.14 12.78 18.44
N VAL A 161 -22.34 12.87 17.87
CA VAL A 161 -23.09 14.12 17.68
C VAL A 161 -24.54 13.89 18.12
N ASP A 162 -25.16 14.89 18.72
CA ASP A 162 -26.59 14.81 19.01
C ASP A 162 -27.38 14.82 17.70
N MET A 163 -28.04 13.70 17.38
CA MET A 163 -28.82 13.54 16.14
C MET A 163 -30.00 14.52 16.02
N ARG A 164 -30.39 15.18 17.11
CA ARG A 164 -31.42 16.23 17.11
C ARG A 164 -30.87 17.63 16.85
N SER A 165 -29.56 17.78 16.70
CA SER A 165 -28.89 19.05 16.46
C SER A 165 -28.85 19.44 14.98
N GLN A 166 -28.72 20.74 14.72
CA GLN A 166 -28.44 21.27 13.40
C GLN A 166 -27.08 20.81 12.86
N GLU A 167 -26.08 20.64 13.75
CA GLU A 167 -24.76 20.13 13.40
C GLU A 167 -24.82 18.73 12.78
N ALA A 168 -25.59 17.81 13.38
CA ALA A 168 -25.79 16.48 12.83
C ALA A 168 -26.43 16.52 11.43
N TYR A 169 -27.40 17.40 11.21
CA TYR A 169 -28.03 17.60 9.90
C TYR A 169 -27.01 18.09 8.86
N GLU A 170 -26.21 19.10 9.20
CA GLU A 170 -25.20 19.66 8.30
C GLU A 170 -24.12 18.63 7.94
N MET A 171 -23.61 17.88 8.93
CA MET A 171 -22.65 16.81 8.67
C MET A 171 -23.24 15.70 7.80
N ALA A 172 -24.50 15.30 8.02
CA ALA A 172 -25.17 14.30 7.21
C ALA A 172 -25.38 14.78 5.77
N ALA A 173 -25.83 16.03 5.59
CA ALA A 173 -26.04 16.64 4.28
C ALA A 173 -24.73 16.75 3.47
N GLN A 174 -23.60 16.97 4.15
CA GLN A 174 -22.27 17.01 3.55
C GLN A 174 -21.62 15.62 3.39
N GLY A 175 -22.23 14.55 3.90
CA GLY A 175 -21.65 13.20 3.89
C GLY A 175 -20.45 13.02 4.82
N LEU A 176 -20.30 13.90 5.82
CA LEU A 176 -19.21 13.88 6.81
C LEU A 176 -19.58 13.14 8.10
N LEU A 177 -20.84 12.73 8.24
CA LEU A 177 -21.27 11.91 9.36
C LEU A 177 -20.52 10.57 9.34
N GLY A 178 -19.90 10.22 10.46
CA GLY A 178 -18.95 9.12 10.54
C GLY A 178 -18.81 8.59 11.96
N PRO A 179 -18.36 7.33 12.13
CA PRO A 179 -18.10 6.82 13.46
C PRO A 179 -16.99 7.64 14.15
N GLU A 180 -17.17 7.92 15.44
CA GLU A 180 -16.15 8.52 16.29
C GLU A 180 -15.60 7.51 17.30
N GLY A 181 -14.28 7.29 17.29
CA GLY A 181 -13.62 6.36 18.21
C GLY A 181 -13.65 4.91 17.73
N LYS A 182 -13.65 3.96 18.66
CA LYS A 182 -13.64 2.53 18.32
C LYS A 182 -15.06 2.10 17.93
N SER A 183 -15.25 1.73 16.68
CA SER A 183 -16.48 1.17 16.16
C SER A 183 -16.21 -0.10 15.36
N GLU A 184 -17.26 -0.88 15.13
CA GLU A 184 -17.24 -1.88 14.07
C GLU A 184 -17.09 -1.17 12.72
N PRO A 185 -16.37 -1.74 11.74
CA PRO A 185 -16.19 -1.13 10.44
C PRO A 185 -17.52 -0.74 9.79
N VAL A 186 -17.70 0.55 9.47
CA VAL A 186 -18.92 1.04 8.83
C VAL A 186 -18.69 1.22 7.34
N LEU A 187 -19.56 0.61 6.54
CA LEU A 187 -19.57 0.74 5.09
C LEU A 187 -20.36 2.00 4.70
N THR A 188 -19.67 3.01 4.19
CA THR A 188 -20.27 4.30 3.80
C THR A 188 -20.76 4.33 2.36
N GLY A 189 -20.28 3.43 1.51
CA GLY A 189 -20.69 3.32 0.12
C GLY A 189 -20.62 1.89 -0.34
N LEU A 190 -21.68 1.42 -1.00
CA LEU A 190 -21.77 0.08 -1.55
C LEU A 190 -22.33 0.13 -2.98
N ALA A 191 -21.56 -0.35 -3.97
CA ALA A 191 -22.01 -0.46 -5.36
C ALA A 191 -21.62 -1.81 -5.98
N LEU A 192 -22.54 -2.39 -6.75
CA LEU A 192 -22.33 -3.57 -7.57
C LEU A 192 -21.86 -3.18 -8.97
N ARG A 193 -20.97 -3.97 -9.57
CA ARG A 193 -20.59 -3.83 -10.98
C ARG A 193 -21.06 -5.04 -11.80
N PRO A 194 -21.62 -4.82 -13.01
CA PRO A 194 -22.07 -5.91 -13.87
C PRO A 194 -20.88 -6.67 -14.50
N LEU A 195 -20.87 -7.99 -14.38
CA LEU A 195 -19.86 -8.96 -14.87
C LEU A 195 -20.56 -10.32 -15.14
N PRO A 196 -19.90 -11.34 -15.73
CA PRO A 196 -20.53 -12.63 -16.04
C PRO A 196 -21.11 -13.34 -14.80
N ALA A 197 -22.15 -14.15 -15.04
CA ALA A 197 -23.14 -14.64 -14.06
C ALA A 197 -22.64 -15.34 -12.78
N SER A 198 -21.35 -15.69 -12.67
CA SER A 198 -20.78 -16.40 -11.53
C SER A 198 -19.93 -15.53 -10.60
N GLN A 199 -19.73 -14.25 -10.91
CA GLN A 199 -18.85 -13.35 -10.15
C GLN A 199 -19.59 -12.13 -9.63
N LEU A 200 -19.35 -11.80 -8.35
CA LEU A 200 -19.83 -10.58 -7.73
C LEU A 200 -18.67 -9.60 -7.59
N HIS A 201 -18.81 -8.43 -8.20
CA HIS A 201 -17.83 -7.36 -8.04
C HIS A 201 -18.44 -6.20 -7.26
N PHE A 202 -17.81 -5.87 -6.14
CA PHE A 202 -18.35 -4.94 -5.17
C PHE A 202 -17.33 -3.85 -4.83
N ARG A 203 -17.74 -2.57 -4.90
CA ARG A 203 -16.94 -1.44 -4.42
C ARG A 203 -17.47 -0.92 -3.11
N GLY A 204 -16.63 -0.96 -2.08
CA GLY A 204 -16.97 -0.58 -0.71
C GLY A 204 -16.08 0.51 -0.16
N ALA A 205 -16.67 1.55 0.42
CA ALA A 205 -15.95 2.55 1.20
C ALA A 205 -16.09 2.20 2.68
N VAL A 206 -14.97 1.93 3.38
CA VAL A 206 -14.99 1.59 4.82
C VAL A 206 -14.37 2.73 5.62
N SER A 207 -15.09 3.20 6.63
CA SER A 207 -14.55 4.08 7.67
C SER A 207 -14.27 3.27 8.95
N LYS A 208 -13.21 3.64 9.66
CA LYS A 208 -12.78 3.01 10.91
C LYS A 208 -12.64 4.04 12.02
#